data_AF-A0A951Q1G0-F1
#
_entry.id   AF-A0A951Q1G0-F1
#
_cell.length_a   1.000
_cell.length_b   1.000
_cell.length_c   1.000
_cell.angle_alpha   90.00
_cell.angle_beta   90.00
_cell.angle_gamma   90.00
#
_symmetry.space_group_name_H-M   'P 1'
#
loop_
_entity.id
_entity.type
_entity.pdbx_description
1 polymer ?
#
loop_
_entity_poly.entity_id
_entity_poly.type
_entity_poly.pdbx_seq_one_letter_code
_entity_poly.pdbx_strand_id
1 'polypeptide(L)'
;MNHPEQDELDSHLLQLAFLAQQHPPRSPGRQIALTKLVNGIMRSGRLCHPQKSQYPVAVYENIYDEARQELLLYICEKIDKYDAERGSVMAWVNVLFERRFFKDAIRKIQTQQGIQRINVADLDNVIALPQEPKTLTDILKECIESDPEDIFKNEHIEKCPQANFQALATRRMLGKSWKEISAEFEIKIPTVSSFYYRCVNKFSSKLKEYCVNDVN
;
A
#
# COMPACT_ATOMS: atom_id res chain seq x y z
N MET A 1 -30.04 -32.27 9.17
CA MET A 1 -29.03 -33.07 9.90
C MET A 1 -27.80 -32.20 10.02
N ASN A 2 -27.53 -31.62 11.19
CA ASN A 2 -26.29 -30.88 11.43
C ASN A 2 -25.14 -31.90 11.45
N HIS A 3 -24.06 -31.63 10.72
CA HIS A 3 -22.90 -32.51 10.69
C HIS A 3 -22.07 -32.29 11.97
N PRO A 4 -21.57 -33.34 12.63
CA PRO A 4 -20.80 -33.24 13.88
C PRO A 4 -19.59 -32.30 13.76
N GLU A 5 -19.01 -32.16 12.57
CA GLU A 5 -17.92 -31.23 12.27
C GLU A 5 -18.31 -29.75 12.38
N GLN A 6 -19.59 -29.40 12.13
CA GLN A 6 -20.08 -28.03 12.27
C GLN A 6 -20.20 -27.62 13.73
N ASP A 7 -20.68 -28.54 14.57
CA ASP A 7 -20.86 -28.29 16.00
C ASP A 7 -19.50 -28.17 16.72
N GLU A 8 -18.49 -28.94 16.28
CA GLU A 8 -17.11 -28.85 16.79
C GLU A 8 -16.46 -27.51 16.42
N LEU A 9 -16.59 -27.08 15.16
CA LEU A 9 -16.08 -25.78 14.71
C LEU A 9 -16.75 -24.63 15.44
N ASP A 10 -18.08 -24.65 15.56
CA ASP A 10 -18.83 -23.57 16.22
C ASP A 10 -18.45 -23.48 17.70
N SER A 11 -18.24 -24.62 18.37
CA SER A 11 -17.74 -24.68 19.76
C SER A 11 -16.31 -24.14 19.89
N HIS A 12 -15.43 -24.48 18.94
CA HIS A 12 -14.05 -24.01 18.93
C HIS A 12 -13.96 -22.48 18.75
N LEU A 13 -14.73 -21.94 17.80
CA LEU A 13 -14.77 -20.50 17.56
C LEU A 13 -15.36 -19.75 18.76
N LEU A 14 -16.39 -20.31 19.40
CA LEU A 14 -16.95 -19.75 20.63
C LEU A 14 -15.92 -19.69 21.76
N GLN A 15 -15.15 -20.76 21.97
CA GLN A 15 -14.09 -20.78 22.98
C GLN A 15 -13.04 -19.69 22.72
N LEU A 16 -12.60 -19.53 21.46
CA LEU A 16 -11.64 -18.50 21.09
C LEU A 16 -12.18 -17.08 21.27
N ALA A 17 -13.46 -16.86 20.94
CA ALA A 17 -14.12 -15.58 21.18
C ALA A 17 -14.17 -15.24 22.67
N PHE A 18 -14.52 -16.22 23.52
CA PHE A 18 -14.56 -16.04 24.97
C PHE A 18 -13.17 -15.75 25.55
N LEU A 19 -12.14 -16.50 25.14
CA LEU A 19 -10.76 -16.25 25.55
C LEU A 19 -10.31 -14.83 25.17
N ALA A 20 -10.68 -14.36 23.97
CA ALA A 20 -10.36 -13.01 23.55
C ALA A 20 -11.06 -11.95 24.43
N GLN A 21 -12.34 -12.16 24.78
CA GLN A 21 -13.12 -11.26 25.64
C GLN A 21 -12.61 -11.22 27.10
N GLN A 22 -12.12 -12.34 27.64
CA GLN A 22 -11.60 -12.41 29.01
C GLN A 22 -10.28 -11.65 29.21
N HIS A 23 -9.45 -11.58 28.17
CA HIS A 23 -8.17 -10.90 28.25
C HIS A 23 -8.32 -9.37 28.07
N PRO A 24 -7.54 -8.54 28.80
CA PRO A 24 -7.56 -7.10 28.64
C PRO A 24 -7.24 -6.64 27.21
N PRO A 25 -7.79 -5.49 26.76
CA PRO A 25 -7.41 -4.89 25.48
C PRO A 25 -5.90 -4.76 25.34
N ARG A 26 -5.38 -5.06 24.15
CA ARG A 26 -3.94 -5.00 23.79
C ARG A 26 -3.02 -5.98 24.53
N SER A 27 -3.55 -6.89 25.35
CA SER A 27 -2.72 -7.94 25.96
C SER A 27 -2.27 -8.99 24.93
N PRO A 28 -1.09 -9.61 25.12
CA PRO A 28 -0.62 -10.70 24.24
C PRO A 28 -1.58 -11.89 24.18
N GLY A 29 -2.21 -12.24 25.31
CA GLY A 29 -3.21 -13.32 25.37
C GLY A 29 -4.42 -13.05 24.48
N ARG A 30 -4.92 -11.80 24.51
CA ARG A 30 -6.02 -11.38 23.62
C ARG A 30 -5.62 -11.43 22.15
N GLN A 31 -4.42 -10.95 21.81
CA GLN A 31 -3.92 -10.99 20.44
C GLN A 31 -3.84 -12.43 19.92
N ILE A 32 -3.29 -13.36 20.71
CA ILE A 32 -3.20 -14.78 20.33
C ILE A 32 -4.60 -15.38 20.10
N ALA A 33 -5.55 -15.12 21.01
CA ALA A 33 -6.92 -15.62 20.88
C ALA A 33 -7.62 -15.07 19.62
N LEU A 34 -7.49 -13.76 19.36
CA LEU A 34 -8.03 -13.10 18.17
C LEU A 34 -7.40 -13.62 16.87
N THR A 35 -6.08 -13.80 16.84
CA THR A 35 -5.39 -14.37 15.67
C THR A 35 -5.89 -15.79 15.38
N LYS A 36 -6.04 -16.63 16.40
CA LYS A 36 -6.61 -17.98 16.22
C LYS A 36 -8.06 -17.92 15.75
N LEU A 37 -8.87 -17.03 16.30
CA LEU A 37 -10.28 -16.85 15.93
C LEU A 37 -10.43 -16.48 14.46
N VAL A 38 -9.72 -15.43 14.01
CA VAL A 38 -9.74 -14.96 12.63
C VAL A 38 -9.25 -16.05 11.67
N ASN A 39 -8.17 -16.75 12.01
CA ASN A 39 -7.67 -17.85 11.20
C ASN A 39 -8.67 -19.01 11.12
N GLY A 40 -9.37 -19.33 12.21
CA GLY A 40 -10.43 -20.33 12.25
C GLY A 40 -11.60 -19.98 11.33
N ILE A 41 -12.07 -18.73 11.41
CA ILE A 41 -13.12 -18.20 10.53
C ILE A 41 -12.70 -18.33 9.06
N MET A 42 -11.49 -17.88 8.72
CA MET A 42 -10.97 -17.89 7.35
C MET A 42 -10.79 -19.31 6.80
N ARG A 43 -10.20 -20.22 7.58
CA ARG A 43 -9.96 -21.61 7.16
C ARG A 43 -11.23 -22.44 7.07
N SER A 44 -12.30 -22.04 7.76
CA SER A 44 -13.58 -22.74 7.70
C SER A 44 -14.21 -22.75 6.30
N GLY A 45 -13.89 -21.77 5.44
CA GLY A 45 -14.57 -21.57 4.16
C GLY A 45 -16.07 -21.25 4.28
N ARG A 46 -16.58 -20.96 5.50
CA ARG A 46 -18.01 -20.72 5.78
C ARG A 46 -18.41 -19.24 5.73
N LEU A 47 -17.51 -18.36 5.32
CA LEU A 47 -17.84 -16.95 5.09
C LEU A 47 -18.81 -16.85 3.90
N CYS A 48 -19.91 -16.13 4.07
CA CYS A 48 -20.92 -16.02 3.02
C CYS A 48 -20.38 -15.29 1.78
N HIS A 49 -21.04 -15.51 0.63
CA HIS A 49 -20.70 -14.90 -0.65
C HIS A 49 -21.90 -14.14 -1.21
N PRO A 50 -22.22 -12.95 -0.68
CA PRO A 50 -23.38 -12.17 -1.12
C PRO A 50 -23.23 -11.77 -2.58
N GLN A 51 -24.35 -11.65 -3.31
CA GLN A 51 -24.45 -10.96 -4.61
C GLN A 51 -23.43 -11.40 -5.69
N LYS A 52 -22.96 -12.66 -5.65
CA LYS A 52 -21.91 -13.18 -6.56
C LYS A 52 -22.21 -12.99 -8.04
N SER A 53 -23.48 -13.04 -8.44
CA SER A 53 -23.91 -12.89 -9.83
C SER A 53 -24.15 -11.44 -10.29
N GLN A 54 -24.04 -10.45 -9.40
CA GLN A 54 -24.38 -9.05 -9.72
C GLN A 54 -23.20 -8.25 -10.28
N TYR A 55 -21.98 -8.79 -10.16
CA TYR A 55 -20.75 -8.09 -10.54
C TYR A 55 -19.87 -8.98 -11.42
N PRO A 56 -19.09 -8.39 -12.35
CA PRO A 56 -18.02 -9.13 -13.04
C PRO A 56 -17.03 -9.73 -12.03
N VAL A 57 -16.50 -10.91 -12.32
CA VAL A 57 -15.62 -11.66 -11.41
C VAL A 57 -14.50 -10.79 -10.82
N ALA A 58 -13.76 -10.07 -11.66
CA ALA A 58 -12.64 -9.22 -11.19
C ALA A 58 -13.09 -8.11 -10.22
N VAL A 59 -14.28 -7.53 -10.44
CA VAL A 59 -14.83 -6.49 -9.55
C VAL A 59 -15.36 -7.13 -8.26
N TYR A 60 -15.98 -8.30 -8.36
CA TYR A 60 -16.48 -9.05 -7.23
C TYR A 60 -15.36 -9.41 -6.24
N GLU A 61 -14.25 -9.96 -6.73
CA GLU A 61 -13.11 -10.33 -5.89
C GLU A 61 -12.56 -9.12 -5.12
N ASN A 62 -12.45 -7.96 -5.77
CA ASN A 62 -12.03 -6.72 -5.11
C ASN A 62 -13.00 -6.29 -4.00
N ILE A 63 -14.32 -6.33 -4.26
CA ILE A 63 -15.35 -6.02 -3.26
C ILE A 63 -15.26 -7.00 -2.09
N TYR A 64 -15.10 -8.28 -2.40
CA TYR A 64 -15.05 -9.34 -1.42
C TYR A 64 -13.83 -9.22 -0.51
N ASP A 65 -12.64 -9.01 -1.09
CA ASP A 65 -11.40 -8.86 -0.34
C ASP A 65 -11.39 -7.59 0.52
N GLU A 66 -11.91 -6.48 0.00
CA GLU A 66 -12.07 -5.23 0.75
C GLU A 66 -13.01 -5.43 1.96
N ALA A 67 -14.20 -5.98 1.73
CA ALA A 67 -15.16 -6.27 2.80
C ALA A 67 -14.58 -7.22 3.85
N ARG A 68 -13.77 -8.20 3.41
CA ARG A 68 -13.14 -9.19 4.29
C ARG A 68 -12.12 -8.53 5.21
N GLN A 69 -11.26 -7.66 4.69
CA GLN A 69 -10.25 -6.96 5.49
C GLN A 69 -10.91 -6.11 6.58
N GLU A 70 -11.91 -5.32 6.22
CA GLU A 70 -12.64 -4.45 7.16
C GLU A 70 -13.40 -5.26 8.23
N LEU A 71 -14.01 -6.38 7.84
CA LEU A 71 -14.65 -7.31 8.79
C LEU A 71 -13.63 -7.86 9.80
N LEU A 72 -12.48 -8.35 9.34
CA LEU A 72 -11.48 -8.96 10.21
C LEU A 72 -10.89 -7.95 11.19
N LEU A 73 -10.64 -6.71 10.74
CA LEU A 73 -10.23 -5.61 11.59
C LEU A 73 -11.29 -5.34 12.66
N TYR A 74 -12.56 -5.25 12.27
CA TYR A 74 -13.66 -5.04 13.21
C TYR A 74 -13.77 -6.15 14.26
N ILE A 75 -13.59 -7.42 13.87
CA ILE A 75 -13.60 -8.54 14.83
C ILE A 75 -12.48 -8.35 15.86
N CYS A 76 -11.27 -8.03 15.42
CA CYS A 76 -10.13 -7.77 16.32
C CYS A 76 -10.39 -6.63 17.30
N GLU A 77 -11.04 -5.55 16.85
CA GLU A 77 -11.29 -4.36 17.67
C GLU A 77 -12.53 -4.48 18.56
N LYS A 78 -13.55 -5.22 18.11
CA LYS A 78 -14.91 -5.21 18.68
C LYS A 78 -15.44 -6.59 19.02
N ILE A 79 -14.56 -7.55 19.29
CA ILE A 79 -14.97 -8.90 19.74
C ILE A 79 -15.85 -8.85 21.00
N ASP A 80 -15.71 -7.84 21.87
CA ASP A 80 -16.56 -7.69 23.06
C ASP A 80 -18.03 -7.38 22.74
N LYS A 81 -18.35 -7.03 21.49
CA LYS A 81 -19.74 -6.87 21.03
C LYS A 81 -20.39 -8.19 20.62
N TYR A 82 -19.62 -9.26 20.50
CA TYR A 82 -20.17 -10.58 20.23
C TYR A 82 -20.91 -11.10 21.46
N ASP A 83 -22.11 -11.61 21.24
CA ASP A 83 -23.03 -12.11 22.25
C ASP A 83 -23.44 -13.53 21.86
N ALA A 84 -23.04 -14.51 22.68
CA ALA A 84 -23.26 -15.93 22.43
C ALA A 84 -24.75 -16.33 22.49
N GLU A 85 -25.59 -15.56 23.17
CA GLU A 85 -27.04 -15.83 23.25
C GLU A 85 -27.76 -15.52 21.93
N ARG A 86 -27.17 -14.65 21.10
CA ARG A 86 -27.77 -14.26 19.81
C ARG A 86 -27.43 -15.21 18.66
N GLY A 87 -26.45 -16.09 18.83
CA GLY A 87 -26.07 -17.08 17.84
C GLY A 87 -24.58 -17.38 17.79
N SER A 88 -24.20 -18.33 16.91
CA SER A 88 -22.81 -18.73 16.74
C SER A 88 -21.96 -17.59 16.18
N VAL A 89 -20.64 -17.66 16.41
CA VAL A 89 -19.67 -16.71 15.88
C VAL A 89 -19.81 -16.59 14.36
N MET A 90 -19.94 -17.70 13.65
CA MET A 90 -20.09 -17.69 12.19
C MET A 90 -21.39 -17.00 11.73
N ALA A 91 -22.50 -17.20 12.44
CA ALA A 91 -23.76 -16.52 12.13
C ALA A 91 -23.61 -15.01 12.31
N TRP A 92 -23.04 -14.57 13.42
CA TRP A 92 -22.76 -13.16 13.69
C TRP A 92 -21.85 -12.53 12.62
N VAL A 93 -20.75 -13.22 12.28
CA VAL A 93 -19.80 -12.80 11.25
C VAL A 93 -20.47 -12.67 9.89
N ASN A 94 -21.27 -13.66 9.47
CA ASN A 94 -21.94 -13.64 8.17
C ASN A 94 -23.01 -12.54 8.08
N VAL A 95 -23.74 -12.29 9.16
CA VAL A 95 -24.71 -11.18 9.22
C VAL A 95 -24.00 -9.83 9.09
N LEU A 96 -22.88 -9.64 9.79
CA LEU A 96 -22.08 -8.43 9.68
C LEU A 96 -21.49 -8.25 8.28
N PHE A 97 -20.93 -9.33 7.72
CA PHE A 97 -20.32 -9.32 6.40
C PHE A 97 -21.34 -8.90 5.35
N GLU A 98 -22.49 -9.57 5.28
CA GLU A 98 -23.51 -9.30 4.27
C GLU A 98 -24.20 -7.94 4.46
N ARG A 99 -24.59 -7.60 5.69
CA ARG A 99 -25.45 -6.42 5.92
C ARG A 99 -24.69 -5.11 6.00
N ARG A 100 -23.40 -5.15 6.35
CA ARG A 100 -22.58 -3.96 6.57
C ARG A 100 -21.35 -3.95 5.67
N PHE A 101 -20.37 -4.81 5.94
CA PHE A 101 -19.05 -4.69 5.32
C PHE A 101 -19.07 -4.86 3.81
N PHE A 102 -19.87 -5.78 3.29
CA PHE A 102 -20.02 -5.97 1.85
C PHE A 102 -20.67 -4.76 1.17
N LYS A 103 -21.68 -4.14 1.81
CA LYS A 103 -22.32 -2.92 1.29
C LYS A 103 -21.39 -1.71 1.35
N ASP A 104 -20.62 -1.59 2.43
CA ASP A 104 -19.64 -0.51 2.60
C ASP A 104 -18.51 -0.66 1.57
N ALA A 105 -18.04 -1.88 1.30
CA ALA A 105 -17.06 -2.16 0.25
C ALA A 105 -17.58 -1.83 -1.16
N ILE A 106 -18.84 -2.16 -1.47
CA ILE A 106 -19.47 -1.74 -2.73
C ILE A 106 -19.42 -0.23 -2.87
N ARG A 107 -19.80 0.53 -1.84
CA ARG A 107 -19.78 2.00 -1.87
C ARG A 107 -18.36 2.53 -2.06
N LYS A 108 -17.38 2.00 -1.31
CA LYS A 108 -15.97 2.38 -1.40
C LYS A 108 -15.42 2.17 -2.80
N ILE A 109 -15.68 1.00 -3.38
CA ILE A 109 -15.22 0.67 -4.74
C ILE A 109 -15.98 1.44 -5.81
N GLN A 110 -17.27 1.72 -5.63
CA GLN A 110 -18.01 2.59 -6.57
C GLN A 110 -17.46 4.02 -6.54
N THR A 111 -17.16 4.56 -5.36
CA THR A 111 -16.50 5.87 -5.23
C THR A 111 -15.11 5.85 -5.88
N GLN A 112 -14.35 4.77 -5.71
CA GLN A 112 -13.02 4.60 -6.33
C GLN A 112 -13.09 4.34 -7.86
N GLN A 113 -14.11 3.65 -8.37
CA GLN A 113 -14.34 3.44 -9.80
C GLN A 113 -14.88 4.69 -10.50
N GLY A 114 -15.59 5.56 -9.76
CA GLY A 114 -15.86 6.93 -10.20
C GLY A 114 -14.60 7.78 -10.33
N ILE A 115 -13.51 7.37 -9.66
CA ILE A 115 -12.17 7.98 -9.76
C ILE A 115 -11.29 7.27 -10.81
N GLN A 116 -11.54 5.98 -11.13
CA GLN A 116 -10.78 5.24 -12.13
C GLN A 116 -11.61 4.20 -12.92
N ARG A 117 -11.96 4.58 -14.15
CA ARG A 117 -11.86 3.69 -15.33
C ARG A 117 -11.12 4.47 -16.42
N ILE A 118 -9.79 4.49 -16.34
CA ILE A 118 -8.96 4.74 -17.53
C ILE A 118 -8.69 3.35 -18.09
N ASN A 119 -9.29 3.04 -19.25
CA ASN A 119 -8.99 1.81 -19.96
C ASN A 119 -7.57 1.90 -20.50
N VAL A 120 -6.80 0.81 -20.44
CA VAL A 120 -5.42 0.75 -20.96
C VAL A 120 -5.35 1.11 -22.46
N ALA A 121 -6.47 0.98 -23.18
CA ALA A 121 -6.61 1.38 -24.58
C ALA A 121 -6.79 2.90 -24.80
N ASP A 122 -7.09 3.69 -23.75
CA ASP A 122 -7.26 5.15 -23.84
C ASP A 122 -5.96 5.93 -23.59
N LEU A 123 -4.83 5.24 -23.43
CA LEU A 123 -3.53 5.88 -23.17
C LEU A 123 -3.04 6.72 -24.36
N ASP A 124 -3.50 6.43 -25.58
CA ASP A 124 -3.12 7.16 -26.80
C ASP A 124 -3.90 8.48 -27.00
N ASN A 125 -4.97 8.72 -26.24
CA ASN A 125 -5.86 9.89 -26.41
C ASN A 125 -5.78 10.94 -25.28
N VAL A 126 -4.69 10.96 -24.50
CA VAL A 126 -4.54 11.91 -23.37
C VAL A 126 -4.30 13.34 -23.89
N ILE A 127 -5.37 14.03 -24.25
CA ILE A 127 -5.41 15.49 -24.30
C ILE A 127 -5.58 15.98 -22.85
N ALA A 128 -4.46 16.47 -22.29
CA ALA A 128 -4.34 17.36 -21.13
C ALA A 128 -5.24 17.07 -19.91
N LEU A 129 -4.80 16.16 -19.04
CA LEU A 129 -5.24 16.11 -17.63
C LEU A 129 -4.68 17.33 -16.86
N PRO A 130 -5.43 17.92 -15.91
CA PRO A 130 -4.85 18.85 -14.94
C PRO A 130 -3.78 18.09 -14.13
N GLN A 131 -2.54 18.57 -14.17
CA GLN A 131 -1.43 17.88 -13.53
C GLN A 131 -1.68 17.77 -12.02
N GLU A 132 -1.53 16.56 -11.48
CA GLU A 132 -1.36 16.39 -10.03
C GLU A 132 -0.22 17.32 -9.59
N PRO A 133 -0.32 17.99 -8.42
CA PRO A 133 0.76 18.84 -7.96
C PRO A 133 2.03 17.99 -7.83
N LYS A 134 3.02 18.28 -8.67
CA LYS A 134 4.29 17.56 -8.71
C LYS A 134 4.88 17.48 -7.31
N THR A 135 5.30 16.29 -6.88
CA THR A 135 5.99 16.20 -5.59
C THR A 135 7.36 16.88 -5.68
N LEU A 136 7.92 17.30 -4.55
CA LEU A 136 9.27 17.89 -4.52
C LEU A 136 10.33 16.96 -5.16
N THR A 137 10.15 15.65 -5.06
CA THR A 137 11.02 14.65 -5.69
C THR A 137 10.90 14.69 -7.21
N ASP A 138 9.68 14.85 -7.74
CA ASP A 138 9.42 14.93 -9.18
C ASP A 138 10.00 16.21 -9.78
N ILE A 139 9.82 17.35 -9.10
CA ILE A 139 10.40 18.65 -9.49
C ILE A 139 11.93 18.56 -9.54
N LEU A 140 12.55 17.96 -8.50
CA LEU A 140 14.00 17.78 -8.47
C LEU A 140 14.50 16.84 -9.56
N LYS A 141 13.73 15.78 -9.87
CA LYS A 141 14.07 14.84 -10.93
C LYS A 141 14.02 15.52 -12.30
N GLU A 142 12.95 16.25 -12.60
CA GLU A 142 12.79 17.00 -13.85
C GLU A 142 13.87 18.07 -13.99
N CYS A 143 14.18 18.81 -12.91
CA CYS A 143 15.28 19.78 -12.90
C CYS A 143 16.62 19.14 -13.28
N ILE A 144 16.94 18.00 -12.67
CA ILE A 144 18.20 17.29 -12.93
C ILE A 144 18.21 16.67 -14.34
N GLU A 145 17.08 16.18 -14.85
CA GLU A 145 16.97 15.56 -16.17
C GLU A 145 16.96 16.59 -17.31
N SER A 146 16.20 17.69 -17.18
CA SER A 146 16.13 18.74 -18.18
C SER A 146 17.44 19.51 -18.29
N ASP A 147 18.18 19.70 -17.18
CA ASP A 147 19.48 20.38 -17.09
C ASP A 147 19.69 21.47 -18.17
N PRO A 148 18.81 22.48 -18.25
CA PRO A 148 18.75 23.38 -19.41
C PRO A 148 20.00 24.25 -19.59
N GLU A 149 20.81 24.37 -18.54
CA GLU A 149 22.08 25.11 -18.52
C GLU A 149 23.31 24.18 -18.64
N ASP A 150 23.09 22.87 -18.83
CA ASP A 150 24.09 21.79 -18.82
C ASP A 150 25.00 21.82 -17.56
N ILE A 151 24.56 22.43 -16.46
CA ILE A 151 25.38 22.65 -15.26
C ILE A 151 25.60 21.35 -14.48
N PHE A 152 24.65 20.42 -14.51
CA PHE A 152 24.73 19.14 -13.81
C PHE A 152 25.51 18.10 -14.61
N LYS A 153 25.41 18.16 -15.94
CA LYS A 153 26.13 17.29 -16.86
C LYS A 153 27.58 17.72 -17.06
N ASN A 154 27.87 19.01 -17.04
CA ASN A 154 29.23 19.54 -17.19
C ASN A 154 30.10 19.33 -15.94
N GLU A 155 29.49 19.20 -14.76
CA GLU A 155 30.24 18.86 -13.55
C GLU A 155 30.42 17.34 -13.47
N HIS A 156 31.66 16.88 -13.68
CA HIS A 156 31.99 15.46 -13.72
C HIS A 156 33.25 15.12 -12.93
N ILE A 157 33.38 13.85 -12.57
CA ILE A 157 34.61 13.34 -11.95
C ILE A 157 35.75 13.43 -12.98
N GLU A 158 36.93 13.86 -12.52
CA GLU A 158 38.12 14.01 -13.35
C GLU A 158 38.40 12.71 -14.12
N LYS A 159 38.62 12.80 -15.44
CA LYS A 159 38.86 11.67 -16.36
C LYS A 159 37.68 10.72 -16.57
N CYS A 160 36.50 10.98 -16.00
CA CYS A 160 35.29 10.19 -16.21
C CYS A 160 34.07 11.09 -16.49
N PRO A 161 33.93 11.63 -17.73
CA PRO A 161 32.82 12.51 -18.10
C PRO A 161 31.44 11.86 -17.95
N GLN A 162 31.35 10.53 -18.09
CA GLN A 162 30.12 9.78 -17.85
C GLN A 162 29.66 9.79 -16.39
N ALA A 163 30.57 10.03 -15.43
CA ALA A 163 30.29 10.10 -14.00
C ALA A 163 30.06 11.57 -13.58
N ASN A 164 29.07 12.20 -14.20
CA ASN A 164 28.64 13.56 -13.88
C ASN A 164 27.56 13.62 -12.79
N PHE A 165 27.30 14.82 -12.26
CA PHE A 165 26.35 14.98 -11.16
C PHE A 165 24.95 14.50 -11.54
N GLN A 166 24.48 14.81 -12.75
CA GLN A 166 23.20 14.33 -13.28
C GLN A 166 23.13 12.78 -13.21
N ALA A 167 24.11 12.09 -13.79
CA ALA A 167 24.16 10.63 -13.85
C ALA A 167 24.18 9.98 -12.45
N LEU A 168 24.90 10.56 -11.49
CA LEU A 168 24.98 10.05 -10.12
C LEU A 168 23.68 10.33 -9.35
N ALA A 169 23.10 11.52 -9.51
CA ALA A 169 21.85 11.90 -8.84
C ALA A 169 20.68 11.04 -9.31
N THR A 170 20.53 10.81 -10.61
CA THR A 170 19.50 9.91 -11.17
C THR A 170 19.60 8.52 -10.56
N ARG A 171 20.82 7.95 -10.44
CA ARG A 171 21.02 6.63 -9.83
C ARG A 171 20.68 6.59 -8.35
N ARG A 172 20.99 7.66 -7.61
CA ARG A 172 20.61 7.79 -6.19
C ARG A 172 19.10 7.89 -6.01
N MET A 173 18.41 8.60 -6.90
CA MET A 173 16.94 8.69 -6.91
C MET A 173 16.27 7.35 -7.26
N LEU A 174 16.91 6.53 -8.10
CA LEU A 174 16.50 5.15 -8.38
C LEU A 174 16.83 4.15 -7.25
N GLY A 175 17.34 4.62 -6.11
CA GLY A 175 17.63 3.79 -4.95
C GLY A 175 18.96 3.05 -4.97
N LYS A 176 19.84 3.27 -5.96
CA LYS A 176 21.15 2.61 -5.99
C LYS A 176 22.04 3.06 -4.82
N SER A 177 22.76 2.11 -4.25
CA SER A 177 23.78 2.33 -3.23
C SER A 177 25.08 2.87 -3.82
N TRP A 178 25.92 3.51 -3.00
CA TRP A 178 27.24 3.96 -3.45
C TRP A 178 28.14 2.82 -3.94
N LYS A 179 27.96 1.60 -3.40
CA LYS A 179 28.69 0.42 -3.82
C LYS A 179 28.34 0.02 -5.26
N GLU A 180 27.06 0.06 -5.61
CA GLU A 180 26.59 -0.25 -6.97
C GLU A 180 27.04 0.82 -7.97
N ILE A 181 26.91 2.11 -7.61
CA ILE A 181 27.33 3.22 -8.48
C ILE A 181 28.85 3.19 -8.68
N SER A 182 29.61 2.91 -7.62
CA SER A 182 31.07 2.75 -7.68
C SER A 182 31.50 1.63 -8.61
N ALA A 183 30.81 0.49 -8.57
CA ALA A 183 31.06 -0.62 -9.48
C ALA A 183 30.69 -0.28 -10.94
N GLU A 184 29.57 0.42 -11.15
CA GLU A 184 29.09 0.78 -12.49
C GLU A 184 30.04 1.73 -13.24
N PHE A 185 30.63 2.69 -12.51
CA PHE A 185 31.57 3.65 -13.11
C PHE A 185 33.04 3.26 -12.95
N GLU A 186 33.34 2.15 -12.27
CA GLU A 186 34.70 1.71 -11.92
C GLU A 186 35.49 2.78 -11.12
N ILE A 187 34.79 3.59 -10.32
CA ILE A 187 35.38 4.65 -9.49
C ILE A 187 35.25 4.26 -8.02
N LYS A 188 36.29 4.50 -7.22
CA LYS A 188 36.27 4.19 -5.77
C LYS A 188 35.11 4.89 -5.05
N ILE A 189 34.41 4.17 -4.16
CA ILE A 189 33.28 4.67 -3.35
C ILE A 189 33.56 6.04 -2.71
N PRO A 190 34.72 6.30 -2.05
CA PRO A 190 34.98 7.60 -1.44
C PRO A 190 35.01 8.73 -2.46
N THR A 191 35.48 8.48 -3.68
CA THR A 191 35.54 9.46 -4.76
C THR A 191 34.14 9.79 -5.27
N VAL A 192 33.31 8.77 -5.55
CA VAL A 192 31.92 8.96 -6.03
C VAL A 192 31.09 9.72 -5.00
N SER A 193 31.11 9.27 -3.74
CA SER A 193 30.32 9.88 -2.67
C SER A 193 30.77 11.32 -2.36
N SER A 194 32.08 11.56 -2.23
CA SER A 194 32.61 12.90 -1.96
C SER A 194 32.29 13.87 -3.10
N PHE A 195 32.44 13.42 -4.35
CA PHE A 195 32.05 14.21 -5.52
C PHE A 195 30.56 14.57 -5.49
N TYR A 196 29.69 13.59 -5.23
CA TYR A 196 28.25 13.82 -5.16
C TYR A 196 27.88 14.86 -4.11
N TYR A 197 28.35 14.72 -2.87
CA TYR A 197 28.02 15.68 -1.80
C TYR A 197 28.60 17.08 -2.07
N ARG A 198 29.78 17.17 -2.70
CA ARG A 198 30.34 18.45 -3.15
C ARG A 198 29.42 19.11 -4.18
N CYS A 199 28.89 18.36 -5.14
CA CYS A 199 27.96 18.86 -6.14
C CYS A 199 26.63 19.27 -5.53
N VAL A 200 26.06 18.48 -4.61
CA VAL A 200 24.83 18.86 -3.89
C VAL A 200 24.99 20.20 -3.18
N ASN A 201 26.13 20.43 -2.51
CA ASN A 201 26.39 21.72 -1.86
C ASN A 201 26.55 22.86 -2.88
N LYS A 202 27.32 22.62 -3.95
CA LYS A 202 27.57 23.58 -5.04
C LYS A 202 26.26 24.02 -5.71
N PHE A 203 25.36 23.08 -5.97
CA PHE A 203 24.10 23.31 -6.68
C PHE A 203 22.90 23.59 -5.78
N SER A 204 23.10 23.63 -4.46
CA SER A 204 22.02 23.79 -3.48
C SER A 204 21.14 25.03 -3.73
N SER A 205 21.73 26.17 -4.09
CA SER A 205 20.99 27.39 -4.40
C SER A 205 20.13 27.23 -5.66
N LYS A 206 20.67 26.59 -6.69
CA LYS A 206 19.98 26.37 -7.96
C LYS A 206 18.85 25.37 -7.80
N LEU A 207 19.07 24.26 -7.10
CA LEU A 207 18.04 23.27 -6.79
C LEU A 207 16.87 23.90 -5.99
N LYS A 208 17.17 24.81 -5.06
CA LYS A 208 16.14 25.55 -4.31
C LYS A 208 15.32 26.51 -5.20
N GLU A 209 15.97 27.18 -6.15
CA GLU A 209 15.31 28.06 -7.11
C GLU A 209 14.25 27.30 -7.94
N TYR A 210 14.60 26.10 -8.43
CA TYR A 210 13.65 25.23 -9.12
C TYR A 210 12.50 24.75 -8.24
N CYS A 211 12.74 24.46 -6.96
CA CYS A 211 11.67 24.09 -6.02
C CYS A 211 10.71 25.23 -5.69
N VAL A 212 11.13 26.50 -5.79
CA VAL A 212 10.30 27.67 -5.50
C VAL A 212 9.50 28.12 -6.73
N ASN A 213 10.06 27.97 -7.93
CA ASN A 213 9.44 28.42 -9.17
C ASN A 213 8.30 27.52 -9.67
N ASP A 214 8.23 26.25 -9.25
CA ASP A 214 7.21 25.27 -9.67
C ASP A 214 6.07 25.09 -8.63
N VAL A 215 6.10 25.87 -7.52
CA VAL A 215 5.10 25.84 -6.43
C VAL A 215 4.21 27.11 -6.41
N ASN A 216 4.48 28.09 -7.29
CA ASN A 216 3.65 29.29 -7.51
C ASN A 216 2.93 29.21 -8.86
#